data_AF-L7LYT0-F1
#
_entry.id   AF-L7LYT0-F1
#
_cell.length_a   1.000
_cell.length_b   1.000
_cell.length_c   1.000
_cell.angle_alpha   90.00
_cell.angle_beta   90.00
_cell.angle_gamma   90.00
#
_symmetry.space_group_name_H-M   'P 1'
#
loop_
_entity.id
_entity.type
_entity.pdbx_description
1 polymer ?
#
loop_
_entity_poly.entity_id
_entity_poly.type
_entity_poly.pdbx_seq_one_letter_code
_entity_poly.pdbx_strand_id
1 'polypeptide(L)'
;MSTEASTKTLNVLIGCTGSVASVKIPVLVQQLLHQRFQGYASVDLKVVATSRALHFFERLMIPRSVPLLVDEDEWSTWRKMSDPVLHIELRRWADVMVIAPLDANTMAKIANGLCDNLLTCVVRAWDLKKPLLFCPAMNTHMWCHPITVQHVKTLTSLGYTEVPCVEKKLACGDRGYGGMAEVPTIVSYVVAAALEKAQQ
;
A
#
# COMPACT_ATOMS: atom_id res chain seq x y z
N MET A 1 31.86 -22.89 1.79
CA MET A 1 30.42 -23.24 1.70
C MET A 1 29.77 -22.18 0.83
N SER A 2 29.47 -22.55 -0.40
CA SER A 2 28.84 -21.70 -1.42
C SER A 2 27.42 -21.33 -0.98
N THR A 3 27.16 -20.06 -0.74
CA THR A 3 25.80 -19.53 -0.54
C THR A 3 25.05 -19.66 -1.86
N GLU A 4 24.14 -20.63 -1.97
CA GLU A 4 23.18 -20.67 -3.07
C GLU A 4 22.40 -19.34 -3.05
N ALA A 5 22.47 -18.59 -4.15
CA ALA A 5 21.70 -17.38 -4.31
C ALA A 5 20.21 -17.77 -4.34
N SER A 6 19.41 -17.21 -3.43
CA SER A 6 17.95 -17.40 -3.45
C SER A 6 17.41 -17.03 -4.84
N THR A 7 16.56 -17.87 -5.41
CA THR A 7 15.85 -17.61 -6.69
C THR A 7 14.46 -16.99 -6.45
N LYS A 8 14.10 -16.76 -5.19
CA LYS A 8 12.76 -16.31 -4.79
C LYS A 8 12.56 -14.82 -5.11
N THR A 9 11.45 -14.50 -5.77
CA THR A 9 11.01 -13.11 -6.00
C THR A 9 10.09 -12.69 -4.85
N LEU A 10 10.27 -11.47 -4.31
CA LEU A 10 9.33 -10.86 -3.39
C LEU A 10 8.28 -10.07 -4.18
N ASN A 11 7.00 -10.40 -4.04
CA ASN A 11 5.92 -9.65 -4.68
C ASN A 11 5.34 -8.61 -3.73
N VAL A 12 5.52 -7.31 -4.00
CA VAL A 12 4.97 -6.23 -3.17
C VAL A 12 3.84 -5.51 -3.91
N LEU A 13 2.66 -5.47 -3.28
CA LEU A 13 1.51 -4.72 -3.78
C LEU A 13 1.43 -3.36 -3.08
N ILE A 14 1.47 -2.29 -3.85
CA ILE A 14 1.42 -0.92 -3.34
C ILE A 14 0.02 -0.35 -3.61
N GLY A 15 -0.75 -0.10 -2.57
CA GLY A 15 -2.00 0.65 -2.65
C GLY A 15 -1.76 2.14 -2.46
N CYS A 16 -2.41 3.00 -3.26
CA CYS A 16 -2.37 4.44 -3.05
C CYS A 16 -3.75 5.08 -3.18
N THR A 17 -4.04 6.02 -2.27
CA THR A 17 -5.36 6.63 -2.15
C THR A 17 -5.34 8.16 -2.32
N GLY A 18 -6.48 8.82 -2.17
CA GLY A 18 -6.67 10.25 -2.41
C GLY A 18 -6.09 11.15 -1.32
N SER A 19 -4.76 11.22 -1.21
CA SER A 19 -4.04 12.17 -0.37
C SER A 19 -2.95 12.87 -1.17
N VAL A 20 -2.63 14.12 -0.83
CA VAL A 20 -1.54 14.89 -1.46
C VAL A 20 -0.21 14.12 -1.40
N ALA A 21 -0.03 13.29 -0.37
CA ALA A 21 1.14 12.43 -0.23
C ALA A 21 1.33 11.42 -1.38
N SER A 22 0.32 11.18 -2.23
CA SER A 22 0.41 10.33 -3.42
C SER A 22 1.40 10.86 -4.46
N VAL A 23 1.81 12.13 -4.38
CA VAL A 23 2.95 12.65 -5.17
C VAL A 23 4.25 11.88 -4.90
N LYS A 24 4.36 11.18 -3.75
CA LYS A 24 5.54 10.40 -3.37
C LYS A 24 5.52 8.95 -3.87
N ILE A 25 4.44 8.49 -4.53
CA ILE A 25 4.36 7.11 -5.05
C ILE A 25 5.50 6.78 -6.03
N PRO A 26 5.84 7.62 -7.02
CA PRO A 26 6.95 7.32 -7.92
C PRO A 26 8.27 7.11 -7.18
N VAL A 27 8.51 7.91 -6.14
CA VAL A 27 9.72 7.81 -5.29
C VAL A 27 9.72 6.52 -4.49
N LEU A 28 8.58 6.12 -3.89
CA LEU A 28 8.44 4.87 -3.16
C LEU A 28 8.69 3.65 -4.08
N VAL A 29 8.08 3.65 -5.26
CA VAL A 29 8.28 2.59 -6.26
C VAL A 29 9.75 2.48 -6.65
N GLN A 30 10.40 3.61 -6.97
CA GLN A 30 11.82 3.58 -7.34
C GLN A 30 12.71 3.09 -6.19
N GLN A 31 12.48 3.51 -4.94
CA GLN A 31 13.29 3.04 -3.83
C GLN A 31 13.11 1.55 -3.57
N LEU A 32 11.87 1.03 -3.64
CA LEU A 32 11.61 -0.40 -3.48
C LEU A 32 12.25 -1.24 -4.60
N LEU A 33 12.21 -0.80 -5.86
CA LEU A 33 12.85 -1.51 -6.98
C LEU A 33 14.37 -1.67 -6.81
N HIS A 34 15.03 -0.69 -6.19
CA HIS A 34 16.48 -0.73 -5.94
C HIS A 34 16.84 -1.35 -4.59
N GLN A 35 15.85 -1.66 -3.76
CA GLN A 35 16.07 -2.22 -2.43
C GLN A 35 16.48 -3.69 -2.53
N ARG A 36 17.47 -4.07 -1.72
CA ARG A 36 17.82 -5.48 -1.51
C ARG A 36 17.00 -6.05 -0.36
N PHE A 37 16.34 -7.16 -0.61
CA PHE A 37 15.57 -7.90 0.38
C PHE A 37 16.32 -9.20 0.70
N GLN A 38 16.80 -9.34 1.93
CA GLN A 38 17.48 -10.57 2.35
C GLN A 38 16.52 -11.76 2.24
N GLY A 39 17.00 -12.87 1.69
CA GLY A 39 16.19 -14.06 1.39
C GLY A 39 15.53 -14.04 0.00
N TYR A 40 15.64 -12.95 -0.76
CA TYR A 40 15.06 -12.80 -2.09
C TYR A 40 16.11 -12.39 -3.13
N ALA A 41 15.95 -12.91 -4.35
CA ALA A 41 16.78 -12.59 -5.51
C ALA A 41 16.42 -11.21 -6.10
N SER A 42 15.13 -10.92 -6.08
CA SER A 42 14.52 -9.79 -6.77
C SER A 42 13.22 -9.39 -6.08
N VAL A 43 12.71 -8.22 -6.45
CA VAL A 43 11.43 -7.69 -6.03
C VAL A 43 10.60 -7.37 -7.28
N ASP A 44 9.34 -7.80 -7.28
CA ASP A 44 8.35 -7.44 -8.29
C ASP A 44 7.27 -6.58 -7.64
N LEU A 45 6.87 -5.51 -8.33
CA LEU A 45 5.97 -4.50 -7.80
C LEU A 45 4.73 -4.38 -8.67
N LYS A 46 3.58 -4.21 -8.04
CA LYS A 46 2.36 -3.74 -8.68
C LYS A 46 1.76 -2.60 -7.86
N VAL A 47 1.23 -1.60 -8.53
CA VAL A 47 0.56 -0.46 -7.92
C VAL A 47 -0.94 -0.57 -8.17
N VAL A 48 -1.76 -0.36 -7.14
CA VAL A 48 -3.21 -0.20 -7.24
C VAL A 48 -3.55 1.22 -6.78
N ALA A 49 -4.08 2.03 -7.70
CA ALA A 49 -4.41 3.42 -7.44
C ALA A 49 -5.92 3.63 -7.46
N THR A 50 -6.45 4.24 -6.40
CA THR A 50 -7.83 4.75 -6.45
C THR A 50 -7.92 5.92 -7.45
N SER A 51 -9.10 6.16 -8.02
CA SER A 51 -9.34 7.31 -8.91
C SER A 51 -8.94 8.66 -8.28
N ARG A 52 -9.04 8.79 -6.95
CA ARG A 52 -8.64 10.00 -6.22
C ARG A 52 -7.12 10.16 -6.10
N ALA A 53 -6.36 9.07 -6.06
CA ALA A 53 -4.89 9.12 -5.97
C ALA A 53 -4.26 9.71 -7.24
N LEU A 54 -4.86 9.43 -8.39
CA LEU A 54 -4.39 9.88 -9.71
C LEU A 54 -4.50 11.39 -9.95
N HIS A 55 -5.09 12.15 -9.03
CA HIS A 55 -5.05 13.61 -9.06
C HIS A 55 -3.68 14.18 -8.66
N PHE A 56 -2.83 13.38 -8.00
CA PHE A 56 -1.59 13.85 -7.39
C PHE A 56 -0.31 13.38 -8.09
N PHE A 57 -0.42 12.47 -9.05
CA PHE A 57 0.70 12.02 -9.88
C PHE A 57 0.17 11.45 -11.20
N GLU A 58 1.00 11.50 -12.23
CA GLU A 58 0.66 10.93 -13.54
C GLU A 58 1.12 9.48 -13.64
N ARG A 59 0.34 8.64 -14.35
CA ARG A 59 0.70 7.23 -14.57
C ARG A 59 2.09 7.04 -15.19
N LEU A 60 2.52 7.97 -16.04
CA LEU A 60 3.82 7.97 -16.71
C LEU A 60 5.02 8.13 -15.76
N MET A 61 4.80 8.61 -14.53
CA MET A 61 5.85 8.72 -13.51
C MET A 61 6.22 7.36 -12.89
N ILE A 62 5.37 6.34 -13.08
CA ILE A 62 5.66 4.98 -12.65
C ILE A 62 6.49 4.27 -13.73
N PRO A 63 7.60 3.57 -13.38
CA PRO A 63 8.38 2.81 -14.35
C PRO A 63 7.50 1.84 -15.14
N ARG A 64 7.70 1.73 -16.46
CA ARG A 64 6.90 0.86 -17.35
C ARG A 64 6.93 -0.62 -16.95
N SER A 65 7.96 -1.05 -16.22
CA SER A 65 8.08 -2.41 -15.68
C SER A 65 7.14 -2.69 -14.51
N VAL A 66 6.51 -1.66 -13.92
CA VAL A 66 5.63 -1.77 -12.76
C VAL A 66 4.19 -1.49 -13.21
N PRO A 67 3.32 -2.51 -13.24
CA PRO A 67 1.91 -2.31 -13.57
C PRO A 67 1.23 -1.36 -12.58
N LEU A 68 0.54 -0.34 -13.09
CA LEU A 68 -0.38 0.50 -12.34
C LEU A 68 -1.81 0.14 -12.75
N LEU A 69 -2.56 -0.38 -11.79
CA LEU A 69 -3.92 -0.88 -11.94
C LEU A 69 -4.92 0.07 -11.27
N VAL A 70 -6.08 0.19 -11.88
CA VAL A 70 -7.21 1.01 -11.43
C VAL A 70 -8.52 0.20 -11.47
N ASP A 71 -9.60 0.80 -10.99
CA ASP A 71 -10.91 0.16 -10.90
C ASP A 71 -11.42 -0.35 -12.26
N GLU A 72 -11.12 0.35 -13.36
CA GLU A 72 -11.51 -0.05 -14.71
C GLU A 72 -10.82 -1.35 -15.18
N ASP A 73 -9.64 -1.68 -14.64
CA ASP A 73 -8.88 -2.89 -15.03
C ASP A 73 -9.53 -4.17 -14.50
N GLU A 74 -10.34 -4.06 -13.45
CA GLU A 74 -11.08 -5.18 -12.89
C GLU A 74 -12.09 -5.74 -13.90
N TRP A 75 -12.80 -4.85 -14.59
CA TRP A 75 -13.82 -5.19 -15.57
C TRP A 75 -13.25 -5.47 -16.97
N SER A 76 -12.07 -4.93 -17.29
CA SER A 76 -11.41 -5.25 -18.56
C SER A 76 -10.97 -6.72 -18.63
N THR A 77 -10.65 -7.29 -17.46
CA THR A 77 -10.17 -8.67 -17.28
C THR A 77 -11.32 -9.69 -17.19
N TRP A 78 -12.45 -9.33 -16.60
CA TRP A 78 -13.58 -10.24 -16.35
C TRP A 78 -14.70 -10.07 -17.40
N ARG A 79 -14.79 -11.00 -18.35
CA ARG A 79 -15.80 -10.99 -19.43
C ARG A 79 -16.78 -12.16 -19.37
N LYS A 80 -16.37 -13.27 -18.76
CA LYS A 80 -17.19 -14.47 -18.51
C LYS A 80 -16.90 -15.00 -17.11
N MET A 81 -17.82 -15.81 -16.60
CA MET A 81 -17.77 -16.33 -15.22
C MET A 81 -16.49 -17.13 -14.89
N SER A 82 -15.82 -17.69 -15.90
CA SER A 82 -14.56 -18.42 -15.71
C SER A 82 -13.30 -17.56 -15.76
N ASP A 83 -13.43 -16.26 -16.05
CA ASP A 83 -12.28 -15.36 -16.09
C ASP A 83 -11.75 -15.05 -14.68
N PRO A 84 -10.44 -14.81 -14.55
CA PRO A 84 -9.84 -14.45 -13.27
C PRO A 84 -10.41 -13.13 -12.74
N VAL A 85 -10.68 -13.08 -11.44
CA VAL A 85 -11.13 -11.86 -10.74
C VAL A 85 -9.90 -11.10 -10.25
N LEU A 86 -9.67 -9.90 -10.78
CA LEU A 86 -8.41 -9.18 -10.61
C LEU A 86 -8.01 -8.98 -9.14
N HIS A 87 -8.92 -8.54 -8.27
CA HIS A 87 -8.59 -8.32 -6.85
C HIS A 87 -8.18 -9.62 -6.12
N ILE A 88 -8.75 -10.76 -6.50
CA ILE A 88 -8.38 -12.08 -5.96
C ILE A 88 -6.98 -12.48 -6.44
N GLU A 89 -6.68 -12.25 -7.71
CA GLU A 89 -5.37 -12.55 -8.28
C GLU A 89 -4.27 -11.67 -7.67
N LEU A 90 -4.53 -10.39 -7.45
CA LEU A 90 -3.61 -9.50 -6.75
C LEU A 90 -3.34 -9.95 -5.32
N ARG A 91 -4.39 -10.34 -4.58
CA ARG A 91 -4.26 -10.89 -3.23
C ARG A 91 -3.47 -12.20 -3.20
N ARG A 92 -3.62 -13.05 -4.22
CA ARG A 92 -2.85 -14.31 -4.34
C ARG A 92 -1.39 -14.03 -4.64
N TRP A 93 -1.13 -13.18 -5.64
CA TRP A 93 0.19 -12.80 -6.13
C TRP A 93 1.03 -12.10 -5.06
N ALA A 94 0.46 -11.17 -4.32
CA ALA A 94 1.19 -10.33 -3.38
C ALA A 94 1.70 -11.12 -2.18
N ASP A 95 2.97 -10.92 -1.83
CA ASP A 95 3.55 -11.43 -0.61
C ASP A 95 3.35 -10.51 0.58
N VAL A 96 3.44 -9.20 0.31
CA VAL A 96 3.30 -8.08 1.23
C VAL A 96 2.43 -7.04 0.54
N MET A 97 1.56 -6.37 1.30
CA MET A 97 0.83 -5.19 0.83
C MET A 97 1.22 -3.97 1.64
N VAL A 98 1.43 -2.83 0.99
CA VAL A 98 1.63 -1.53 1.64
C VAL A 98 0.66 -0.52 1.05
N ILE A 99 -0.17 0.10 1.88
CA ILE A 99 -1.06 1.19 1.47
C ILE A 99 -0.42 2.51 1.91
N ALA A 100 0.16 3.24 0.97
CA ALA A 100 0.92 4.44 1.25
C ALA A 100 0.81 5.44 0.11
N PRO A 101 0.01 6.52 0.23
CA PRO A 101 -0.75 6.90 1.42
C PRO A 101 -2.07 6.14 1.57
N LEU A 102 -2.53 6.05 2.83
CA LEU A 102 -3.90 5.74 3.21
C LEU A 102 -4.61 7.03 3.68
N ASP A 103 -5.58 7.50 2.90
CA ASP A 103 -6.46 8.61 3.27
C ASP A 103 -7.52 8.17 4.29
N ALA A 104 -8.14 9.14 4.96
CA ALA A 104 -9.14 8.86 5.99
C ALA A 104 -10.39 8.14 5.47
N ASN A 105 -10.76 8.36 4.21
CA ASN A 105 -11.97 7.79 3.61
C ASN A 105 -11.80 6.30 3.33
N THR A 106 -10.71 5.92 2.66
CA THR A 106 -10.34 4.52 2.44
C THR A 106 -10.06 3.82 3.76
N MET A 107 -9.45 4.51 4.74
CA MET A 107 -9.29 3.95 6.08
C MET A 107 -10.63 3.63 6.75
N ALA A 108 -11.60 4.54 6.65
CA ALA A 108 -12.95 4.31 7.14
C ALA A 108 -13.64 3.13 6.41
N LYS A 109 -13.49 3.04 5.09
CA LYS A 109 -14.01 1.92 4.31
C LYS A 109 -13.45 0.58 4.78
N ILE A 110 -12.13 0.49 4.93
CA ILE A 110 -11.46 -0.73 5.41
C ILE A 110 -11.93 -1.09 6.82
N ALA A 111 -11.96 -0.11 7.74
CA ALA A 111 -12.39 -0.33 9.13
C ALA A 111 -13.84 -0.83 9.24
N ASN A 112 -14.71 -0.45 8.30
CA ASN A 112 -16.12 -0.85 8.26
C ASN A 112 -16.40 -1.99 7.27
N GLY A 113 -15.38 -2.58 6.66
CA GLY A 113 -15.51 -3.73 5.76
C GLY A 113 -16.13 -3.43 4.39
N LEU A 114 -16.10 -2.16 3.95
CA LEU A 114 -16.57 -1.76 2.62
C LEU A 114 -15.53 -2.13 1.56
N CYS A 115 -16.01 -2.59 0.40
CA CYS A 115 -15.21 -3.04 -0.75
C CYS A 115 -15.86 -2.60 -2.06
N ASP A 116 -15.74 -1.32 -2.37
CA ASP A 116 -16.45 -0.67 -3.50
C ASP A 116 -15.51 -0.21 -4.63
N ASN A 117 -14.23 -0.57 -4.55
CA ASN A 117 -13.22 -0.30 -5.57
C ASN A 117 -12.13 -1.37 -5.53
N LEU A 118 -11.25 -1.42 -6.54
CA LEU A 118 -10.25 -2.48 -6.69
C LEU A 118 -9.39 -2.61 -5.43
N LEU A 119 -8.91 -1.49 -4.89
CA LEU A 119 -8.05 -1.48 -3.69
C LEU A 119 -8.77 -2.07 -2.47
N THR A 120 -9.97 -1.60 -2.16
CA THR A 120 -10.72 -2.05 -0.99
C THR A 120 -11.22 -3.50 -1.13
N CYS A 121 -11.52 -3.95 -2.36
CA CYS A 121 -11.78 -5.36 -2.66
C CYS A 121 -10.57 -6.26 -2.35
N VAL A 122 -9.35 -5.84 -2.75
CA VAL A 122 -8.11 -6.57 -2.41
C VAL A 122 -7.94 -6.68 -0.89
N VAL A 123 -8.10 -5.56 -0.17
CA VAL A 123 -7.95 -5.53 1.30
C VAL A 123 -9.01 -6.40 1.98
N ARG A 124 -10.26 -6.35 1.50
CA ARG A 124 -11.36 -7.12 2.08
C ARG A 124 -11.17 -8.64 1.93
N ALA A 125 -10.49 -9.06 0.87
CA ALA A 125 -10.14 -10.45 0.58
C ALA A 125 -8.75 -10.86 1.13
N TRP A 126 -8.05 -9.95 1.82
CA TRP A 126 -6.66 -10.13 2.21
C TRP A 126 -6.44 -11.34 3.12
N ASP A 127 -5.29 -12.00 2.95
CA ASP A 127 -4.86 -13.05 3.87
C ASP A 127 -4.29 -12.42 5.14
N LEU A 128 -4.92 -12.61 6.30
CA LEU A 128 -4.39 -12.06 7.55
C LEU A 128 -3.05 -12.68 7.96
N LYS A 129 -2.62 -13.78 7.33
CA LYS A 129 -1.26 -14.33 7.50
C LYS A 129 -0.19 -13.56 6.71
N LYS A 130 -0.60 -12.77 5.71
CA LYS A 130 0.33 -11.95 4.92
C LYS A 130 0.40 -10.54 5.51
N PRO A 131 1.59 -9.94 5.64
CA PRO A 131 1.73 -8.61 6.18
C PRO A 131 1.03 -7.57 5.31
N LEU A 132 0.22 -6.72 5.94
CA LEU A 132 -0.38 -5.53 5.37
C LEU A 132 0.05 -4.33 6.20
N LEU A 133 0.76 -3.41 5.55
CA LEU A 133 1.19 -2.16 6.14
C LEU A 133 0.31 -1.02 5.66
N PHE A 134 0.01 -0.05 6.53
CA PHE A 134 -0.73 1.14 6.13
C PHE A 134 -0.06 2.40 6.65
N CYS A 135 0.00 3.43 5.81
CA CYS A 135 0.67 4.70 6.08
C CYS A 135 -0.37 5.83 6.00
N PRO A 136 -1.01 6.21 7.12
CA PRO A 136 -2.04 7.24 7.09
C PRO A 136 -1.47 8.59 6.62
N ALA A 137 -2.27 9.34 5.86
CA ALA A 137 -1.87 10.65 5.35
C ALA A 137 -3.06 11.59 5.20
N MET A 138 -3.23 12.51 6.14
CA MET A 138 -4.36 13.43 6.19
C MET A 138 -4.00 14.72 6.95
N ASN A 139 -4.86 15.74 6.83
CA ASN A 139 -4.71 16.96 7.62
C ASN A 139 -4.78 16.66 9.13
N THR A 140 -4.12 17.49 9.95
CA THR A 140 -4.06 17.32 11.41
C THR A 140 -5.41 17.31 12.10
N HIS A 141 -6.38 18.10 11.66
CA HIS A 141 -7.72 18.05 12.22
C HIS A 141 -8.40 16.71 11.95
N MET A 142 -8.16 16.11 10.77
CA MET A 142 -8.65 14.77 10.45
C MET A 142 -7.93 13.72 11.29
N TRP A 143 -6.61 13.85 11.47
CA TRP A 143 -5.83 12.92 12.28
C TRP A 143 -6.26 12.91 13.76
N CYS A 144 -6.44 14.10 14.34
CA CYS A 144 -6.87 14.27 15.73
C CYS A 144 -8.36 13.94 15.92
N HIS A 145 -9.12 13.68 14.85
CA HIS A 145 -10.53 13.36 14.95
C HIS A 145 -10.71 11.99 15.67
N PRO A 146 -11.64 11.86 16.64
CA PRO A 146 -11.81 10.62 17.42
C PRO A 146 -12.08 9.37 16.56
N ILE A 147 -12.78 9.53 15.44
CA ILE A 147 -13.06 8.44 14.49
C ILE A 147 -11.77 7.90 13.85
N THR A 148 -10.77 8.74 13.59
CA THR A 148 -9.48 8.29 13.05
C THR A 148 -8.80 7.33 14.02
N VAL A 149 -8.79 7.67 15.31
CA VAL A 149 -8.24 6.81 16.37
C VAL A 149 -8.98 5.47 16.42
N GLN A 150 -10.31 5.47 16.25
CA GLN A 150 -11.11 4.24 16.21
C GLN A 150 -10.75 3.38 15.01
N HIS A 151 -10.67 3.96 13.81
CA HIS A 151 -10.33 3.21 12.60
C HIS A 151 -8.90 2.64 12.65
N VAL A 152 -7.92 3.41 13.14
CA VAL A 152 -6.54 2.91 13.32
C VAL A 152 -6.52 1.72 14.29
N LYS A 153 -7.27 1.81 15.40
CA LYS A 153 -7.43 0.68 16.34
C LYS A 153 -8.08 -0.54 15.69
N THR A 154 -9.10 -0.34 14.86
CA THR A 154 -9.73 -1.45 14.11
C THR A 154 -8.72 -2.12 13.19
N LEU A 155 -7.99 -1.35 12.36
CA LEU A 155 -7.00 -1.91 11.42
C LEU A 155 -5.87 -2.64 12.15
N THR A 156 -5.34 -2.06 13.24
CA THR A 156 -4.29 -2.72 14.05
C THR A 156 -4.81 -3.99 14.73
N SER A 157 -6.07 -4.02 15.19
CA SER A 157 -6.68 -5.24 15.75
C SER A 157 -6.86 -6.38 14.75
N LEU A 158 -6.90 -6.07 13.44
CA LEU A 158 -6.90 -7.06 12.35
C LEU A 158 -5.50 -7.65 12.07
N GLY A 159 -4.46 -7.15 12.75
CA GLY A 159 -3.06 -7.55 12.53
C GLY A 159 -2.36 -6.73 11.46
N TYR A 160 -2.93 -5.62 11.01
CA TYR A 160 -2.25 -4.72 10.08
C TYR A 160 -1.24 -3.83 10.80
N THR A 161 -0.12 -3.55 10.15
CA THR A 161 0.98 -2.77 10.73
C THR A 161 0.84 -1.31 10.35
N GLU A 162 0.65 -0.44 11.35
CA GLU A 162 0.72 1.00 11.16
C GLU A 162 2.17 1.44 10.90
N VAL A 163 2.38 2.22 9.85
CA VAL A 163 3.57 3.06 9.69
C VAL A 163 3.18 4.47 10.16
N PRO A 164 3.64 4.92 11.35
CA PRO A 164 3.11 6.12 11.98
C PRO A 164 3.27 7.38 11.13
N CYS A 165 2.31 8.30 11.24
CA CYS A 165 2.42 9.62 10.66
C CYS A 165 3.61 10.40 11.24
N VAL A 166 4.04 11.43 10.51
CA VAL A 166 5.03 12.40 10.96
C VAL A 166 4.42 13.79 11.07
N GLU A 167 5.04 14.64 11.88
CA GLU A 167 4.72 16.06 11.94
C GLU A 167 5.30 16.78 10.70
N LYS A 168 4.48 17.58 10.03
CA LYS A 168 4.90 18.36 8.85
C LYS A 168 4.37 19.78 8.91
N LYS A 169 5.04 20.66 8.16
CA LYS A 169 4.51 21.99 7.86
C LYS A 169 3.36 21.81 6.84
N LEU A 170 2.15 22.16 7.25
CA LEU A 170 0.93 22.05 6.46
C LEU A 170 0.90 23.12 5.37
N ALA A 171 0.11 22.90 4.33
CA ALA A 171 -0.10 23.88 3.25
C ALA A 171 -0.68 25.21 3.75
N CYS A 172 -1.32 25.23 4.93
CA CYS A 172 -1.82 26.44 5.59
C CYS A 172 -0.75 27.21 6.39
N GLY A 173 0.47 26.67 6.55
CA GLY A 173 1.57 27.31 7.29
C GLY A 173 1.82 26.75 8.70
N ASP A 174 0.84 26.07 9.30
CA ASP A 174 0.95 25.47 10.63
C ASP A 174 1.80 24.20 10.65
N ARG A 175 2.42 23.88 11.79
CA ARG A 175 2.98 22.55 12.04
C ARG A 175 1.88 21.64 12.55
N GLY A 176 1.76 20.45 11.96
CA GLY A 176 0.70 19.53 12.31
C GLY A 176 1.06 18.07 12.04
N TYR A 177 0.57 17.19 12.90
CA TYR A 177 0.72 15.75 12.81
C TYR A 177 -0.29 15.16 11.81
N GLY A 178 -0.01 13.98 11.23
CA GLY A 178 -0.90 13.34 10.24
C GLY A 178 -0.33 13.26 8.82
N GLY A 179 0.88 13.78 8.60
CA GLY A 179 1.57 13.61 7.34
C GLY A 179 2.06 12.18 7.15
N MET A 180 1.99 11.64 5.93
CA MET A 180 2.54 10.32 5.61
C MET A 180 4.00 10.21 6.06
N ALA A 181 4.39 9.06 6.60
CA ALA A 181 5.79 8.74 6.87
C ALA A 181 6.70 9.03 5.66
N GLU A 182 7.97 9.31 5.93
CA GLU A 182 8.93 9.48 4.85
C GLU A 182 9.20 8.15 4.12
N VAL A 183 9.46 8.23 2.82
CA VAL A 183 9.62 7.05 1.96
C VAL A 183 10.66 6.07 2.51
N PRO A 184 11.85 6.50 2.99
CA PRO A 184 12.83 5.58 3.58
C PRO A 184 12.28 4.81 4.80
N THR A 185 11.45 5.46 5.62
CA THR A 185 10.78 4.80 6.74
C THR A 185 9.83 3.72 6.23
N ILE A 186 8.98 4.03 5.24
CA ILE A 186 8.06 3.07 4.64
C ILE A 186 8.83 1.86 4.07
N VAL A 187 9.91 2.11 3.33
CA VAL A 187 10.78 1.05 2.78
C VAL A 187 11.34 0.17 3.90
N SER A 188 11.81 0.74 5.01
CA SER A 188 12.35 -0.03 6.14
C SER A 188 11.30 -0.97 6.76
N TYR A 189 10.06 -0.52 6.86
CA TYR A 189 8.94 -1.34 7.34
C TYR A 189 8.60 -2.47 6.37
N VAL A 190 8.61 -2.21 5.05
CA VAL A 190 8.41 -3.25 4.04
C VAL A 190 9.53 -4.30 4.08
N VAL A 191 10.78 -3.88 4.28
CA VAL A 191 11.92 -4.79 4.45
C VAL A 191 11.75 -5.67 5.68
N ALA A 192 11.37 -5.09 6.82
CA ALA A 192 11.11 -5.85 8.05
C ALA A 192 9.99 -6.90 7.86
N ALA A 193 8.87 -6.51 7.25
CA ALA A 193 7.76 -7.41 6.96
C ALA A 193 8.15 -8.55 6.00
N ALA A 194 8.99 -8.27 5.00
CA ALA A 194 9.49 -9.29 4.07
C ALA A 194 10.44 -10.28 4.75
N LEU A 195 11.26 -9.81 5.70
CA LEU A 195 12.16 -10.65 6.50
C LEU A 195 11.39 -11.63 7.38
N GLU A 196 10.39 -11.15 8.12
CA GLU A 196 9.54 -11.99 8.96
C GLU A 196 8.85 -13.09 8.14
N LYS A 197 8.37 -12.74 6.94
CA LYS A 197 7.77 -13.70 6.01
C LYS A 197 8.77 -14.73 5.47
N ALA A 198 10.02 -14.35 5.22
CA ALA A 198 11.03 -15.28 4.72
C ALA A 198 11.43 -16.34 5.75
N GLN A 199 11.16 -16.09 7.04
CA GLN A 199 11.45 -16.99 8.15
C GLN A 199 10.31 -17.96 8.49
N GLN A 200 9.11 -17.74 7.93
CA GLN A 200 7.93 -18.59 8.07
C GLN A 200 7.84 -19.61 6.92
#